data_AF-A0A968Q3L0-F1
#
_entry.id   AF-A0A968Q3L0-F1
#
_cell.length_a   1.000
_cell.length_b   1.000
_cell.length_c   1.000
_cell.angle_alpha   90.00
_cell.angle_beta   90.00
_cell.angle_gamma   90.00
#
_symmetry.space_group_name_H-M   'P 1'
#
loop_
_entity.id
_entity.type
_entity.pdbx_description
1 polymer ?
#
loop_
_entity_poly.entity_id
_entity_poly.type
_entity_poly.pdbx_seq_one_letter_code
_entity_poly.pdbx_strand_id
1 'polypeptide(L)'
;MSKKPSGAAGVYPLAPILFEQVYPLYGISDIRGSSDERNRAIQQDLLCQFGLALAVINTVCATVKNALIQQLRLDIVDHMATLEQGITVDAEVTLLRYLQTEIEAHFPSLTQICPGAREAIQQYQVALDADHGCVYAARAEYDQTIGHINELLRDTWHQWQQSMQAITRHYCDLDATDGIDHMIYAGRAIDPSFTEFQLKSLRYEQLRAMCDCARQGFALKARQDINMGITHLVLVQALTVDIIHDEKTEHLFDVQGSRDTRYEIVKKRIDKARDGETGERITQPGRLTVVYSAAEEWREYRQYLQYLHREGLVQDAIEQGTVEPLQGVSGLKYARVQVLPKT
;
A
#
# COMPACT_ATOMS: atom_id res chain seq x y z
N MET A 1 54.43 43.91 -8.76
CA MET A 1 53.16 43.44 -9.35
C MET A 1 53.42 42.12 -10.07
N SER A 2 53.00 41.00 -9.49
CA SER A 2 52.93 39.71 -10.18
C SER A 2 51.65 39.03 -9.75
N LYS A 3 50.76 38.82 -10.73
CA LYS A 3 49.41 38.28 -10.56
C LYS A 3 49.52 36.83 -10.09
N LYS A 4 48.85 36.50 -8.97
CA LYS A 4 48.52 35.11 -8.63
C LYS A 4 47.61 34.52 -9.73
N PRO A 5 47.78 33.27 -10.15
CA PRO A 5 46.79 32.61 -10.99
C PRO A 5 45.59 32.21 -10.12
N SER A 6 44.42 32.73 -10.48
CA SER A 6 43.13 32.31 -9.97
C SER A 6 42.76 30.96 -10.59
N GLY A 7 43.12 29.87 -9.92
CA GLY A 7 42.54 28.56 -10.19
C GLY A 7 41.17 28.48 -9.55
N ALA A 8 40.13 28.98 -10.23
CA ALA A 8 38.76 28.61 -9.89
C ALA A 8 38.59 27.14 -10.31
N ALA A 9 38.55 26.23 -9.33
CA ALA A 9 38.07 24.88 -9.55
C ALA A 9 36.60 25.00 -9.98
N GLY A 10 36.35 24.85 -11.29
CA GLY A 10 35.01 24.73 -11.82
C GLY A 10 34.39 23.48 -11.22
N VAL A 11 33.44 23.66 -10.31
CA VAL A 11 32.49 22.61 -9.94
C VAL A 11 31.63 22.41 -11.18
N TYR A 12 32.00 21.45 -12.03
CA TYR A 12 31.09 21.00 -13.07
C TYR A 12 29.88 20.39 -12.36
N PRO A 13 28.64 20.82 -12.64
CA PRO A 13 27.49 20.09 -12.16
C PRO A 13 27.62 18.65 -12.67
N LEU A 14 27.48 17.68 -11.75
CA LEU A 14 27.48 16.28 -12.11
C LEU A 14 26.40 16.07 -13.18
N ALA A 15 26.78 15.48 -14.31
CA ALA A 15 25.81 15.18 -15.35
C ALA A 15 24.79 14.17 -14.78
N PRO A 16 23.48 14.36 -15.05
CA PRO A 16 22.47 13.44 -14.55
C PRO A 16 22.74 12.03 -15.07
N ILE A 17 22.52 11.01 -14.23
CA ILE A 17 22.67 9.62 -14.63
C ILE A 17 21.48 9.28 -15.53
N LEU A 18 21.73 9.02 -16.81
CA LEU A 18 20.72 8.69 -17.81
C LEU A 18 20.94 7.25 -18.30
N PHE A 19 19.88 6.44 -18.27
CA PHE A 19 19.84 5.14 -18.94
C PHE A 19 18.78 5.16 -20.03
N GLU A 20 19.23 5.12 -21.26
CA GLU A 20 18.36 5.14 -22.44
C GLU A 20 17.90 3.71 -22.82
N GLN A 21 16.69 3.61 -23.35
CA GLN A 21 16.13 2.41 -23.97
C GLN A 21 16.16 1.17 -23.05
N VAL A 22 15.78 1.35 -21.80
CA VAL A 22 15.64 0.26 -20.83
C VAL A 22 14.22 -0.29 -20.83
N TYR A 23 14.07 -1.60 -20.61
CA TYR A 23 12.79 -2.27 -20.49
C TYR A 23 12.27 -2.16 -19.04
N PRO A 24 11.09 -1.58 -18.82
CA PRO A 24 10.45 -1.56 -17.51
C PRO A 24 9.66 -2.86 -17.27
N LEU A 25 9.76 -3.42 -16.06
CA LEU A 25 8.97 -4.56 -15.61
C LEU A 25 8.33 -4.19 -14.27
N TYR A 26 7.05 -3.83 -14.31
CA TYR A 26 6.28 -3.45 -13.13
C TYR A 26 5.45 -4.60 -12.58
N GLY A 27 5.30 -4.65 -11.26
CA GLY A 27 4.24 -5.40 -10.62
C GLY A 27 3.93 -4.85 -9.24
N ILE A 28 2.78 -5.29 -8.72
CA ILE A 28 2.23 -4.88 -7.44
C ILE A 28 1.63 -6.08 -6.72
N SER A 29 1.90 -6.16 -5.42
CA SER A 29 1.21 -7.03 -4.48
C SER A 29 0.46 -6.17 -3.47
N ASP A 30 -0.86 -6.06 -3.64
CA ASP A 30 -1.72 -5.16 -2.86
C ASP A 30 -2.52 -5.93 -1.78
N ILE A 31 -2.72 -5.29 -0.62
CA ILE A 31 -3.54 -5.82 0.47
C ILE A 31 -4.99 -5.36 0.29
N ARG A 32 -5.81 -6.23 -0.31
CA ARG A 32 -7.21 -5.93 -0.61
C ARG A 32 -8.00 -5.69 0.68
N GLY A 33 -8.56 -4.49 0.77
CA GLY A 33 -9.40 -4.07 1.90
C GLY A 33 -8.64 -3.43 3.05
N SER A 34 -7.33 -3.17 2.92
CA SER A 34 -6.53 -2.51 3.97
C SER A 34 -7.17 -1.20 4.44
N SER A 35 -7.62 -0.36 3.50
CA SER A 35 -8.23 0.94 3.81
C SER A 35 -9.54 0.81 4.58
N ASP A 36 -10.36 -0.20 4.26
CA ASP A 36 -11.63 -0.45 4.95
C ASP A 36 -11.36 -0.96 6.37
N GLU A 37 -10.39 -1.85 6.54
CA GLU A 37 -9.99 -2.34 7.85
C GLU A 37 -9.38 -1.24 8.72
N ARG A 38 -8.53 -0.38 8.13
CA ARG A 38 -7.97 0.79 8.83
C ARG A 38 -9.09 1.66 9.38
N ASN A 39 -10.10 1.94 8.57
CA ASN A 39 -11.24 2.75 8.98
C ASN A 39 -12.03 2.06 10.11
N ARG A 40 -12.19 0.74 10.05
CA ARG A 40 -12.82 -0.05 11.12
C ARG A 40 -12.03 0.02 12.43
N ALA A 41 -10.71 -0.07 12.37
CA ALA A 41 -9.83 0.04 13.53
C ALA A 41 -9.91 1.43 14.18
N ILE A 42 -9.84 2.50 13.38
CA ILE A 42 -10.01 3.89 13.86
C ILE A 42 -11.38 4.06 14.52
N GLN A 43 -12.46 3.58 13.88
CA GLN A 43 -13.82 3.65 14.40
C GLN A 43 -13.93 2.94 15.77
N GLN A 44 -13.37 1.74 15.89
CA GLN A 44 -13.40 0.94 17.12
C GLN A 44 -12.68 1.66 18.26
N ASP A 45 -11.50 2.22 18.01
CA ASP A 45 -10.73 2.96 18.99
C ASP A 45 -11.44 4.24 19.44
N LEU A 46 -12.00 5.01 18.50
CA LEU A 46 -12.78 6.21 18.82
C LEU A 46 -14.02 5.87 19.65
N LEU A 47 -14.80 4.85 19.26
CA LEU A 47 -15.95 4.41 20.04
C LEU A 47 -15.57 3.98 21.46
N CYS A 48 -14.43 3.31 21.61
CA CYS A 48 -13.88 2.96 22.93
C CYS A 48 -13.59 4.23 23.75
N GLN A 49 -12.86 5.20 23.17
CA GLN A 49 -12.49 6.43 23.87
C GLN A 49 -13.71 7.30 24.23
N PHE A 50 -14.68 7.45 23.32
CA PHE A 50 -15.95 8.14 23.62
C PHE A 50 -16.76 7.41 24.70
N GLY A 51 -16.75 6.07 24.71
CA GLY A 51 -17.39 5.28 25.77
C GLY A 51 -16.77 5.54 27.15
N LEU A 52 -15.45 5.66 27.22
CA LEU A 52 -14.74 6.02 28.46
C LEU A 52 -15.06 7.47 28.88
N ALA A 53 -15.10 8.41 27.94
CA ALA A 53 -15.53 9.79 28.20
C ALA A 53 -16.98 9.83 28.73
N LEU A 54 -17.89 9.06 28.13
CA LEU A 54 -19.28 8.96 28.57
C LEU A 54 -19.38 8.45 30.00
N ALA A 55 -18.56 7.47 30.39
CA ALA A 55 -18.52 6.95 31.76
C ALA A 55 -18.10 8.02 32.78
N VAL A 56 -17.11 8.85 32.44
CA VAL A 56 -16.70 10.00 33.26
C VAL A 56 -17.87 10.97 33.43
N ILE A 57 -18.50 11.40 32.33
CA ILE A 57 -19.58 12.39 32.36
C ILE A 57 -20.82 11.84 33.10
N ASN A 58 -21.19 10.58 32.89
CA ASN A 58 -22.29 9.93 33.60
C ASN A 58 -22.07 9.90 35.12
N THR A 59 -20.83 9.63 35.56
CA THR A 59 -20.46 9.64 36.99
C THR A 59 -20.68 11.03 37.60
N VAL A 60 -20.33 12.09 36.87
CA VAL A 60 -20.55 13.46 37.32
C VAL A 60 -22.04 13.83 37.31
N CYS A 61 -22.78 13.50 36.25
CA CYS A 61 -24.22 13.73 36.14
C CYS A 61 -25.04 13.09 37.27
N ALA A 62 -24.60 11.93 37.78
CA ALA A 62 -25.27 11.25 38.90
C ALA A 62 -25.21 12.05 40.21
N THR A 63 -24.19 12.91 40.39
CA THR A 63 -23.95 13.65 41.63
C THR A 63 -24.25 15.15 41.48
N VAL A 64 -23.94 15.73 40.33
CA VAL A 64 -23.98 17.16 40.07
C VAL A 64 -25.08 17.49 39.07
N LYS A 65 -26.05 18.30 39.50
CA LYS A 65 -27.08 18.86 38.61
C LYS A 65 -26.54 20.08 37.88
N ASN A 66 -25.95 19.89 36.70
CA ASN A 66 -25.44 20.95 35.84
C ASN A 66 -25.94 20.75 34.40
N ALA A 67 -26.57 21.79 33.84
CA ALA A 67 -27.16 21.73 32.50
C ALA A 67 -26.11 21.57 31.38
N LEU A 68 -24.92 22.18 31.52
CA LEU A 68 -23.85 22.07 30.54
C LEU A 68 -23.28 20.65 30.51
N ILE A 69 -23.03 20.03 31.67
CA ILE A 69 -22.53 18.65 31.75
C ILE A 69 -23.54 17.68 31.11
N GLN A 70 -24.84 17.94 31.27
CA GLN A 70 -25.89 17.18 30.61
C GLN A 70 -25.88 17.35 29.09
N GLN A 71 -25.53 18.53 28.56
CA GLN A 71 -25.35 18.73 27.11
C GLN A 71 -24.12 17.97 26.60
N LEU A 72 -22.97 18.06 27.29
CA LEU A 72 -21.76 17.29 26.92
C LEU A 72 -22.04 15.78 26.86
N ARG A 73 -22.87 15.27 27.79
CA ARG A 73 -23.32 13.87 27.76
C ARG A 73 -24.10 13.52 26.49
N LEU A 74 -24.98 14.42 26.04
CA LEU A 74 -25.76 14.22 24.82
C LEU A 74 -24.87 14.32 23.57
N ASP A 75 -23.96 15.30 23.53
CA ASP A 75 -23.00 15.46 22.44
C ASP A 75 -22.14 14.20 22.25
N ILE A 76 -21.62 13.62 23.35
CA ILE A 76 -20.87 12.36 23.31
C ILE A 76 -21.72 11.23 22.71
N VAL A 77 -22.98 11.10 23.12
CA VAL A 77 -23.90 10.07 22.61
C VAL A 77 -24.18 10.28 21.12
N ASP A 78 -24.39 11.52 20.68
CA ASP A 78 -24.63 11.86 19.28
C ASP A 78 -23.39 11.59 18.41
N HIS A 79 -22.20 11.88 18.93
CA HIS A 79 -20.94 11.52 18.28
C HIS A 79 -20.75 10.00 18.16
N MET A 80 -21.04 9.23 19.21
CA MET A 80 -21.00 7.77 19.15
C MET A 80 -21.98 7.20 18.13
N ALA A 81 -23.23 7.70 18.11
CA ALA A 81 -24.23 7.26 17.14
C ALA A 81 -23.84 7.59 15.69
N THR A 82 -23.15 8.72 15.48
CA THR A 82 -22.59 9.09 14.17
C THR A 82 -21.43 8.16 13.81
N LEU A 83 -20.52 7.89 14.74
CA LEU A 83 -19.39 6.98 14.54
C LEU A 83 -19.85 5.57 14.16
N GLU A 84 -20.92 5.06 14.76
CA GLU A 84 -21.49 3.73 14.42
C GLU A 84 -21.96 3.63 12.95
N GLN A 85 -22.27 4.75 12.29
CA GLN A 85 -22.67 4.78 10.88
C GLN A 85 -21.46 4.77 9.92
N GLY A 86 -20.24 4.91 10.44
CA GLY A 86 -18.99 4.93 9.70
C GLY A 86 -18.17 6.20 9.96
N ILE A 87 -16.92 6.20 9.51
CA ILE A 87 -16.00 7.34 9.69
C ILE A 87 -15.69 8.00 8.35
N THR A 88 -15.52 9.33 8.38
CA THR A 88 -14.94 10.10 7.28
C THR A 88 -13.49 10.43 7.58
N VAL A 89 -12.73 10.83 6.55
CA VAL A 89 -11.31 11.17 6.69
C VAL A 89 -11.08 12.29 7.71
N ASP A 90 -11.99 13.26 7.80
CA ASP A 90 -11.88 14.39 8.73
C ASP A 90 -12.45 14.09 10.13
N ALA A 91 -13.20 13.00 10.28
CA ALA A 91 -13.88 12.67 11.53
C ALA A 91 -12.87 12.42 12.65
N GLU A 92 -11.78 11.72 12.36
CA GLU A 92 -10.75 11.39 13.35
C GLU A 92 -10.17 12.66 14.01
N VAL A 93 -9.61 13.57 13.21
CA VAL A 93 -9.00 14.80 13.70
C VAL A 93 -10.02 15.66 14.46
N THR A 94 -11.25 15.72 13.95
CA THR A 94 -12.30 16.53 14.55
C THR A 94 -12.76 15.97 15.89
N LEU A 95 -12.97 14.66 15.98
CA LEU A 95 -13.48 14.00 17.17
C LEU A 95 -12.42 13.88 18.27
N LEU A 96 -11.15 13.63 17.92
CA LEU A 96 -10.05 13.67 18.87
C LEU A 96 -9.88 15.07 19.47
N ARG A 97 -9.95 16.11 18.65
CA ARG A 97 -9.93 17.50 19.14
C ARG A 97 -11.10 17.79 20.06
N TYR A 98 -12.31 17.33 19.73
CA TYR A 98 -13.48 17.48 20.61
C TYR A 98 -13.24 16.85 21.97
N LEU A 99 -12.76 15.60 22.02
CA LEU A 99 -12.40 14.93 23.27
C LEU A 99 -11.37 15.74 24.06
N GLN A 100 -10.32 16.23 23.41
CA GLN A 100 -9.28 17.03 24.06
C GLN A 100 -9.79 18.36 24.62
N THR A 101 -10.55 19.13 23.82
CA THR A 101 -10.93 20.51 24.18
C THR A 101 -12.18 20.58 25.05
N GLU A 102 -13.20 19.78 24.74
CA GLU A 102 -14.51 19.87 25.39
C GLU A 102 -14.66 18.91 26.57
N ILE A 103 -13.84 17.84 26.63
CA ILE A 103 -13.96 16.81 27.67
C ILE A 103 -12.71 16.77 28.56
N GLU A 104 -11.55 16.44 28.01
CA GLU A 104 -10.31 16.18 28.76
C GLU A 104 -9.81 17.44 29.48
N ALA A 105 -9.89 18.61 28.83
CA ALA A 105 -9.53 19.90 29.42
C ALA A 105 -10.29 20.21 30.73
N HIS A 106 -11.44 19.56 30.94
CA HIS A 106 -12.28 19.77 32.11
C HIS A 106 -12.10 18.70 33.21
N PHE A 107 -11.33 17.63 32.99
CA PHE A 107 -11.10 16.59 33.99
C PHE A 107 -10.64 17.09 35.37
N PRO A 108 -9.72 18.07 35.49
CA PRO A 108 -9.35 18.63 36.79
C PRO A 108 -10.55 19.25 37.52
N SER A 109 -11.36 20.05 36.80
CA SER A 109 -12.56 20.70 37.34
C SER A 109 -13.64 19.69 37.70
N LEU A 110 -13.86 18.67 36.86
CA LEU A 110 -14.83 17.59 37.12
C LEU A 110 -14.47 16.81 38.39
N THR A 111 -13.18 16.57 38.64
CA THR A 111 -12.70 15.90 39.86
C THR A 111 -12.93 16.75 41.11
N GLN A 112 -12.81 18.08 41.00
CA GLN A 112 -13.06 18.98 42.13
C GLN A 112 -14.53 19.00 42.54
N ILE A 113 -15.44 19.04 41.56
CA ILE A 113 -16.89 19.08 41.84
C ILE A 113 -17.48 17.70 42.14
N CYS A 114 -16.85 16.63 41.66
CA CYS A 114 -17.28 15.25 41.87
C CYS A 114 -16.05 14.34 42.08
N PRO A 115 -15.57 14.18 43.33
CA PRO A 115 -14.44 13.31 43.63
C PRO A 115 -14.60 11.85 43.17
N GLY A 116 -15.84 11.37 43.07
CA GLY A 116 -16.17 10.03 42.55
C GLY A 116 -15.82 9.84 41.07
N ALA A 117 -15.64 10.91 40.29
CA ALA A 117 -15.23 10.81 38.88
C ALA A 117 -13.75 10.43 38.69
N ARG A 118 -12.94 10.50 39.76
CA ARG A 118 -11.49 10.25 39.69
C ARG A 118 -11.16 8.88 39.13
N GLU A 119 -11.90 7.85 39.53
CA GLU A 119 -11.66 6.48 39.06
C GLU A 119 -11.96 6.33 37.57
N ALA A 120 -13.10 6.87 37.10
CA ALA A 120 -13.45 6.86 35.68
C ALA A 120 -12.44 7.66 34.83
N ILE A 121 -11.96 8.81 35.34
CA ILE A 121 -10.93 9.61 34.66
C ILE A 121 -9.61 8.85 34.58
N GLN A 122 -9.22 8.15 35.66
CA GLN A 122 -8.02 7.32 35.64
C GLN A 122 -8.14 6.18 34.62
N GLN A 123 -9.30 5.52 34.53
CA GLN A 123 -9.55 4.48 33.52
C GLN A 123 -9.44 5.04 32.10
N TYR A 124 -9.99 6.23 31.85
CA TYR A 124 -9.83 6.93 30.57
C TYR A 124 -8.35 7.15 30.24
N GLN A 125 -7.58 7.73 31.17
CA GLN A 125 -6.18 8.08 30.96
C GLN A 125 -5.28 6.85 30.74
N VAL A 126 -5.54 5.75 31.44
CA VAL A 126 -4.78 4.50 31.28
C VAL A 126 -5.06 3.81 29.94
N ALA A 127 -6.23 4.04 29.35
CA ALA A 127 -6.58 3.48 28.05
C ALA A 127 -5.92 4.24 26.87
N LEU A 128 -5.41 5.45 27.10
CA LEU A 128 -4.71 6.20 26.07
C LEU A 128 -3.32 5.63 25.86
N ASP A 129 -2.95 5.45 24.60
CA ASP A 129 -1.58 5.15 24.22
C ASP A 129 -0.69 6.39 24.43
N ALA A 130 0.52 6.16 24.96
CA ALA A 130 1.43 7.24 25.35
C ALA A 130 2.04 7.98 24.16
N ASP A 131 2.26 7.28 23.04
CA ASP A 131 2.87 7.86 21.83
C ASP A 131 1.83 8.55 20.96
N HIS A 132 0.60 8.02 20.94
CA HIS A 132 -0.49 8.51 20.09
C HIS A 132 -1.45 9.48 20.78
N GLY A 133 -1.48 9.51 22.12
CA GLY A 133 -2.37 10.39 22.90
C GLY A 133 -3.87 10.10 22.71
N CYS A 134 -4.21 8.89 22.25
CA CYS A 134 -5.57 8.41 22.05
C CYS A 134 -5.62 6.90 22.29
N VAL A 135 -6.82 6.31 22.35
CA VAL A 135 -6.95 4.85 22.33
C VAL A 135 -6.43 4.33 20.98
N TYR A 136 -5.50 3.37 21.01
CA TYR A 136 -4.79 2.85 19.82
C TYR A 136 -4.72 1.32 19.79
N ALA A 137 -5.68 0.62 20.42
CA ALA A 137 -5.60 -0.83 20.56
C ALA A 137 -5.91 -1.55 19.24
N ALA A 138 -7.03 -1.21 18.59
CA ALA A 138 -7.43 -1.84 17.34
C ALA A 138 -6.50 -1.43 16.19
N ARG A 139 -6.01 -0.18 16.21
CA ARG A 139 -5.03 0.30 15.23
C ARG A 139 -3.67 -0.37 15.38
N ALA A 140 -3.19 -0.61 16.60
CA ALA A 140 -1.95 -1.37 16.80
C ALA A 140 -2.03 -2.78 16.18
N GLU A 141 -3.16 -3.48 16.35
CA GLU A 141 -3.38 -4.79 15.73
C GLU A 141 -3.40 -4.71 14.19
N TYR A 142 -4.06 -3.69 13.65
CA TYR A 142 -4.06 -3.41 12.21
C TYR A 142 -2.65 -3.16 11.68
N ASP A 143 -1.90 -2.24 12.28
CA ASP A 143 -0.56 -1.86 11.86
C ASP A 143 0.41 -3.04 11.93
N GLN A 144 0.33 -3.83 13.00
CA GLN A 144 1.11 -5.05 13.14
C GLN A 144 0.81 -6.04 12.01
N THR A 145 -0.46 -6.21 11.66
CA THR A 145 -0.88 -7.13 10.59
C THR A 145 -0.34 -6.67 9.23
N ILE A 146 -0.50 -5.39 8.89
CA ILE A 146 0.04 -4.81 7.64
C ILE A 146 1.57 -4.92 7.62
N GLY A 147 2.22 -4.61 8.74
CA GLY A 147 3.67 -4.74 8.90
C GLY A 147 4.16 -6.15 8.59
N HIS A 148 3.57 -7.17 9.20
CA HIS A 148 3.93 -8.58 8.95
C HIS A 148 3.71 -9.00 7.50
N ILE A 149 2.60 -8.58 6.86
CA ILE A 149 2.35 -8.90 5.45
C ILE A 149 3.41 -8.24 4.56
N ASN A 150 3.71 -6.97 4.78
CA ASN A 150 4.69 -6.22 4.00
C ASN A 150 6.11 -6.77 4.16
N GLU A 151 6.51 -7.11 5.39
CA GLU A 151 7.79 -7.76 5.66
C GLU A 151 7.92 -9.08 4.89
N LEU A 152 6.89 -9.92 4.94
CA LEU A 152 6.86 -11.19 4.21
C LEU A 152 7.00 -10.98 2.69
N LEU A 153 6.24 -10.05 2.12
CA LEU A 153 6.28 -9.75 0.69
C LEU A 153 7.66 -9.21 0.28
N ARG A 154 8.21 -8.30 1.08
CA ARG A 154 9.52 -7.67 0.85
C ARG A 154 10.65 -8.69 0.92
N ASP A 155 10.67 -9.52 1.95
CA ASP A 155 11.69 -10.55 2.12
C ASP A 155 11.65 -11.57 0.99
N THR A 156 10.45 -12.00 0.60
CA THR A 156 10.25 -12.88 -0.55
C THR A 156 10.80 -12.22 -1.81
N TRP A 157 10.39 -10.98 -2.11
CA TRP A 157 10.86 -10.25 -3.28
C TRP A 157 12.38 -10.07 -3.29
N HIS A 158 13.01 -9.74 -2.16
CA HIS A 158 14.46 -9.58 -2.07
C HIS A 158 15.22 -10.87 -2.39
N GLN A 159 14.73 -12.04 -1.95
CA GLN A 159 15.33 -13.33 -2.29
C GLN A 159 15.28 -13.59 -3.81
N TRP A 160 14.15 -13.30 -4.45
CA TRP A 160 14.01 -13.42 -5.91
C TRP A 160 14.88 -12.41 -6.66
N GLN A 161 14.97 -11.17 -6.17
CA GLN A 161 15.83 -10.13 -6.73
C GLN A 161 17.29 -10.56 -6.79
N GLN A 162 17.82 -11.20 -5.75
CA GLN A 162 19.20 -11.74 -5.77
C GLN A 162 19.40 -12.76 -6.90
N SER A 163 18.42 -13.63 -7.12
CA SER A 163 18.45 -14.63 -8.19
C SER A 163 18.34 -13.98 -9.57
N MET A 164 17.48 -12.98 -9.72
CA MET A 164 17.33 -12.20 -10.96
C MET A 164 18.62 -11.42 -11.31
N GLN A 165 19.31 -10.86 -10.33
CA GLN A 165 20.56 -10.10 -10.55
C GLN A 165 21.69 -11.01 -11.07
N ALA A 166 21.64 -12.32 -10.79
CA ALA A 166 22.58 -13.28 -11.36
C ALA A 166 22.33 -13.56 -12.86
N ILE A 167 21.14 -13.26 -13.40
CA ILE A 167 20.80 -13.43 -14.82
C ILE A 167 21.36 -12.28 -15.65
N THR A 168 21.13 -11.05 -15.19
CA THR A 168 21.62 -9.82 -15.82
C THR A 168 21.59 -8.69 -14.79
N ARG A 169 22.55 -7.77 -14.88
CA ARG A 169 22.50 -6.57 -14.04
C ARG A 169 21.30 -5.72 -14.46
N HIS A 170 20.54 -5.26 -13.47
CA HIS A 170 19.39 -4.39 -13.68
C HIS A 170 19.19 -3.49 -12.47
N TYR A 171 18.47 -2.38 -12.67
CA TYR A 171 18.01 -1.56 -11.57
C TYR A 171 16.65 -2.08 -11.08
N CYS A 172 16.42 -2.06 -9.77
CA CYS A 172 15.14 -2.42 -9.17
C CYS A 172 14.79 -1.40 -8.10
N ASP A 173 13.61 -0.81 -8.24
CA ASP A 173 12.97 -0.01 -7.21
C ASP A 173 11.88 -0.81 -6.52
N LEU A 174 11.65 -0.52 -5.23
CA LEU A 174 10.63 -1.18 -4.41
C LEU A 174 10.03 -0.18 -3.43
N ASP A 175 8.75 0.13 -3.62
CA ASP A 175 7.96 0.93 -2.69
C ASP A 175 7.08 0.02 -1.83
N ALA A 176 6.93 0.36 -0.55
CA ALA A 176 6.07 -0.37 0.37
C ALA A 176 5.11 0.59 1.09
N THR A 177 3.81 0.35 0.91
CA THR A 177 2.73 1.07 1.60
C THR A 177 1.75 0.06 2.20
N ASP A 178 0.56 -0.11 1.63
CA ASP A 178 -0.38 -1.18 1.98
C ASP A 178 -0.21 -2.36 1.00
N GLY A 179 1.02 -2.88 0.94
CA GLY A 179 1.49 -3.79 -0.11
C GLY A 179 2.88 -3.39 -0.59
N ILE A 180 3.34 -4.06 -1.65
CA ILE A 180 4.61 -3.73 -2.32
C ILE A 180 4.42 -3.49 -3.81
N ASP A 181 5.10 -2.47 -4.32
CA ASP A 181 5.19 -2.11 -5.73
C ASP A 181 6.64 -2.21 -6.15
N HIS A 182 6.94 -2.98 -7.20
CA HIS A 182 8.30 -3.07 -7.72
C HIS A 182 8.39 -2.58 -9.15
N MET A 183 9.53 -1.98 -9.48
CA MET A 183 9.87 -1.60 -10.84
C MET A 183 11.29 -2.03 -11.17
N ILE A 184 11.42 -2.97 -12.11
CA ILE A 184 12.73 -3.35 -12.65
C ILE A 184 12.97 -2.60 -13.96
N TYR A 185 14.17 -2.06 -14.13
CA TYR A 185 14.66 -1.54 -15.40
C TYR A 185 15.89 -2.32 -15.85
N ALA A 186 15.78 -2.95 -17.03
CA ALA A 186 16.84 -3.78 -17.58
C ALA A 186 17.10 -3.43 -19.04
N GLY A 187 18.35 -3.36 -19.46
CA GLY A 187 18.70 -2.99 -20.83
C GLY A 187 20.19 -2.80 -21.01
N ARG A 188 20.60 -2.59 -22.26
CA ARG A 188 22.03 -2.46 -22.60
C ARG A 188 22.72 -1.25 -21.97
N ALA A 189 21.95 -0.21 -21.64
CA ALA A 189 22.44 0.95 -20.93
C ALA A 189 22.87 0.64 -19.48
N ILE A 190 22.29 -0.41 -18.86
CA ILE A 190 22.64 -0.86 -17.49
C ILE A 190 23.61 -2.04 -17.53
N ASP A 191 23.37 -3.01 -18.40
CA ASP A 191 24.26 -4.16 -18.61
C ASP A 191 24.64 -4.27 -20.09
N PRO A 192 25.89 -3.98 -20.48
CA PRO A 192 26.33 -4.07 -21.87
C PRO A 192 26.16 -5.47 -22.50
N SER A 193 26.06 -6.51 -21.68
CA SER A 193 25.83 -7.90 -22.10
C SER A 193 24.35 -8.25 -22.28
N PHE A 194 23.43 -7.33 -21.98
CA PHE A 194 21.99 -7.56 -22.02
C PHE A 194 21.50 -8.05 -23.40
N THR A 195 20.67 -9.09 -23.37
CA THR A 195 20.07 -9.75 -24.52
C THR A 195 18.57 -9.90 -24.37
N GLU A 196 17.88 -10.14 -25.48
CA GLU A 196 16.45 -10.48 -25.48
C GLU A 196 16.18 -11.76 -24.66
N PHE A 197 17.11 -12.72 -24.62
CA PHE A 197 16.96 -13.91 -23.81
C PHE A 197 16.98 -13.60 -22.31
N GLN A 198 17.84 -12.69 -21.86
CA GLN A 198 17.84 -12.23 -20.47
C GLN A 198 16.55 -11.46 -20.12
N LEU A 199 16.01 -10.66 -21.05
CA LEU A 199 14.70 -10.02 -20.86
C LEU A 199 13.59 -11.05 -20.63
N LYS A 200 13.51 -12.08 -21.48
CA LYS A 200 12.52 -13.17 -21.35
C LYS A 200 12.70 -13.92 -20.03
N SER A 201 13.95 -14.17 -19.64
CA SER A 201 14.29 -14.80 -18.37
C SER A 201 13.82 -13.96 -17.18
N LEU A 202 14.10 -12.66 -17.16
CA LEU A 202 13.63 -11.75 -16.10
C LEU A 202 12.11 -11.68 -16.01
N ARG A 203 11.40 -11.58 -17.14
CA ARG A 203 9.93 -11.58 -17.17
C ARG A 203 9.35 -12.86 -16.58
N TYR A 204 9.95 -14.01 -16.90
CA TYR A 204 9.51 -15.28 -16.35
C TYR A 204 9.77 -15.38 -14.85
N GLU A 205 10.97 -15.01 -14.40
CA GLU A 205 11.32 -14.98 -12.98
C GLU A 205 10.42 -14.00 -12.19
N GLN A 206 10.04 -12.86 -12.79
CA GLN A 206 9.11 -11.92 -12.16
C GLN A 206 7.78 -12.59 -11.85
N LEU A 207 7.21 -13.33 -12.80
CA LEU A 207 5.95 -14.05 -12.58
C LEU A 207 6.09 -15.15 -11.52
N ARG A 208 7.22 -15.86 -11.50
CA ARG A 208 7.51 -16.87 -10.47
C ARG A 208 7.61 -16.23 -9.07
N ALA A 209 8.29 -15.09 -8.95
CA ALA A 209 8.36 -14.31 -7.72
C ALA A 209 6.98 -13.88 -7.23
N MET A 210 6.11 -13.38 -8.13
CA MET A 210 4.72 -13.02 -7.77
C MET A 210 3.90 -14.22 -7.30
N CYS A 211 4.06 -15.39 -7.94
CA CYS A 211 3.43 -16.63 -7.46
C CYS A 211 3.95 -17.07 -6.08
N ASP A 212 5.24 -16.87 -5.80
CA ASP A 212 5.80 -17.20 -4.49
C ASP A 212 5.27 -16.24 -3.41
N CYS A 213 5.22 -14.93 -3.68
CA CYS A 213 4.56 -13.96 -2.79
C CYS A 213 3.12 -14.37 -2.45
N ALA A 214 2.34 -14.81 -3.45
CA ALA A 214 0.99 -15.32 -3.23
C ALA A 214 0.95 -16.55 -2.32
N ARG A 215 1.89 -17.49 -2.51
CA ARG A 215 2.01 -18.70 -1.68
C ARG A 215 2.39 -18.40 -0.25
N GLN A 216 3.32 -17.48 -0.04
CA GLN A 216 3.69 -17.00 1.28
C GLN A 216 2.49 -16.34 1.96
N GLY A 217 1.72 -15.54 1.21
CA GLY A 217 0.45 -14.98 1.66
C GLY A 217 -0.57 -16.03 2.12
N PHE A 218 -0.74 -17.13 1.37
CA PHE A 218 -1.59 -18.24 1.80
C PHE A 218 -1.12 -18.88 3.11
N ALA A 219 0.19 -19.11 3.24
CA ALA A 219 0.77 -19.71 4.43
C ALA A 219 0.60 -18.80 5.66
N LEU A 220 0.76 -17.48 5.49
CA LEU A 220 0.54 -16.50 6.55
C LEU A 220 -0.92 -16.49 6.99
N LYS A 221 -1.86 -16.40 6.03
CA LYS A 221 -3.30 -16.44 6.30
C LYS A 221 -3.72 -17.69 7.08
N ALA A 222 -3.17 -18.86 6.73
CA ALA A 222 -3.45 -20.11 7.44
C ALA A 222 -2.91 -20.16 8.87
N ARG A 223 -1.88 -19.37 9.20
CA ARG A 223 -1.21 -19.37 10.53
C ARG A 223 -1.76 -18.32 11.49
N GLN A 224 -2.18 -17.16 10.98
CA GLN A 224 -2.50 -15.98 11.79
C GLN A 224 -3.97 -15.54 11.73
N ASP A 225 -4.85 -16.34 11.11
CA ASP A 225 -6.29 -16.02 10.91
C ASP A 225 -6.52 -14.59 10.35
N ILE A 226 -5.64 -14.17 9.43
CA ILE A 226 -5.72 -12.86 8.80
C ILE A 226 -6.83 -12.88 7.75
N ASN A 227 -7.81 -11.99 7.91
CA ASN A 227 -8.95 -11.89 6.98
C ASN A 227 -8.62 -11.09 5.70
N MET A 228 -7.48 -10.43 5.62
CA MET A 228 -7.07 -9.66 4.44
C MET A 228 -6.64 -10.55 3.28
N GLY A 229 -6.97 -10.16 2.05
CA GLY A 229 -6.58 -10.86 0.84
C GLY A 229 -5.43 -10.16 0.14
N ILE A 230 -4.38 -10.89 -0.23
CA ILE A 230 -3.29 -10.33 -1.04
C ILE A 230 -3.60 -10.59 -2.52
N THR A 231 -3.45 -9.57 -3.34
CA THR A 231 -3.64 -9.66 -4.80
C THR A 231 -2.35 -9.32 -5.53
N HIS A 232 -2.13 -9.94 -6.69
CA HIS A 232 -0.89 -9.80 -7.44
C HIS A 232 -1.16 -9.40 -8.87
N LEU A 233 -0.47 -8.36 -9.35
CA LEU A 233 -0.61 -7.85 -10.70
C LEU A 233 0.75 -7.57 -11.34
N VAL A 234 0.88 -7.89 -12.62
CA VAL A 234 1.99 -7.48 -13.48
C VAL A 234 1.43 -6.66 -14.65
N LEU A 235 1.99 -5.48 -14.88
CA LEU A 235 1.66 -4.65 -16.04
C LEU A 235 2.73 -4.86 -17.11
N VAL A 236 2.32 -5.39 -18.25
CA VAL A 236 3.23 -5.67 -19.36
C VAL A 236 3.45 -4.41 -20.18
N GLN A 237 4.73 -4.11 -20.42
CA GLN A 237 5.18 -3.08 -21.34
C GLN A 237 6.26 -3.68 -22.25
N ALA A 238 5.98 -3.73 -23.55
CA ALA A 238 6.99 -4.14 -24.55
C ALA A 238 7.96 -3.01 -24.94
N LEU A 239 7.54 -1.75 -24.82
CA LEU A 239 8.33 -0.59 -25.23
C LEU A 239 9.36 -0.21 -24.17
N THR A 240 10.54 0.18 -24.63
CA THR A 240 11.60 0.73 -23.78
C THR A 240 11.30 2.17 -23.39
N VAL A 241 11.87 2.59 -22.27
CA VAL A 241 11.79 3.95 -21.73
C VAL A 241 13.19 4.47 -21.41
N ASP A 242 13.32 5.79 -21.27
CA ASP A 242 14.54 6.43 -20.79
C ASP A 242 14.34 6.84 -19.32
N ILE A 243 15.30 6.53 -18.45
CA ILE A 243 15.24 6.89 -17.02
C ILE A 243 16.39 7.80 -16.62
N ILE A 244 16.09 8.80 -15.79
CA ILE A 244 17.04 9.81 -15.32
C ILE A 244 17.04 9.90 -13.80
N HIS A 245 18.23 9.91 -13.19
CA HIS A 245 18.40 10.35 -11.81
C HIS A 245 18.65 11.86 -11.78
N ASP A 246 17.75 12.61 -11.15
CA ASP A 246 17.97 14.00 -10.76
C ASP A 246 18.23 14.05 -9.26
N GLU A 247 19.38 14.59 -8.84
CA GLU A 247 19.74 14.74 -7.41
C GLU A 247 18.75 15.65 -6.64
N LYS A 248 17.84 16.32 -7.34
CA LYS A 248 16.79 17.18 -6.76
C LYS A 248 15.45 16.47 -6.53
N THR A 249 15.27 15.25 -7.03
CA THR A 249 14.03 14.48 -6.85
C THR A 249 14.16 13.49 -5.70
N GLU A 250 13.07 13.29 -4.94
CA GLU A 250 13.02 12.28 -3.87
C GLU A 250 13.09 10.84 -4.42
N HIS A 251 12.75 10.64 -5.70
CA HIS A 251 12.90 9.36 -6.40
C HIS A 251 14.30 9.21 -7.00
N LEU A 252 14.81 7.97 -6.97
CA LEU A 252 16.13 7.67 -7.53
C LEU A 252 16.11 7.76 -9.07
N PHE A 253 15.00 7.47 -9.75
CA PHE A 253 14.91 7.63 -11.21
C PHE A 253 13.50 8.01 -11.66
N ASP A 254 13.40 9.05 -12.48
CA ASP A 254 12.18 9.49 -13.16
C ASP A 254 12.21 9.09 -14.65
N VAL A 255 11.03 8.83 -15.22
CA VAL A 255 10.89 8.45 -16.63
C VAL A 255 10.77 9.70 -17.52
N GLN A 256 11.55 9.76 -18.61
CA GLN A 256 11.63 10.94 -19.47
C GLN A 256 10.91 10.76 -20.82
N GLY A 257 9.72 11.37 -20.99
CA GLY A 257 9.09 11.52 -22.31
C GLY A 257 7.57 11.45 -22.32
N SER A 258 6.93 11.93 -23.40
CA SER A 258 5.46 11.96 -23.52
C SER A 258 4.83 10.57 -23.71
N ARG A 259 5.53 9.61 -24.35
CA ARG A 259 5.08 8.21 -24.46
C ARG A 259 5.12 7.50 -23.11
N ASP A 260 6.04 7.90 -22.25
CA ASP A 260 6.27 7.27 -20.94
C ASP A 260 5.25 7.72 -19.89
N THR A 261 4.70 8.92 -20.05
CA THR A 261 3.60 9.41 -19.20
C THR A 261 2.39 8.48 -19.21
N ARG A 262 2.11 7.78 -20.32
CA ARG A 262 0.95 6.88 -20.39
C ARG A 262 1.13 5.66 -19.49
N TYR A 263 2.33 5.07 -19.48
CA TYR A 263 2.65 3.93 -18.63
C TYR A 263 2.56 4.29 -17.15
N GLU A 264 3.10 5.45 -16.78
CA GLU A 264 3.01 6.00 -15.42
C GLU A 264 1.56 6.31 -14.99
N ILE A 265 0.72 6.78 -15.91
CA ILE A 265 -0.72 6.96 -15.64
C ILE A 265 -1.43 5.62 -15.38
N VAL A 266 -1.10 4.57 -16.14
CA VAL A 266 -1.68 3.24 -15.94
C VAL A 266 -1.25 2.67 -14.58
N LYS A 267 0.05 2.72 -14.28
CA LYS A 267 0.63 2.22 -13.02
C LYS A 267 -0.14 2.73 -11.80
N LYS A 268 -0.41 4.04 -11.76
CA LYS A 268 -1.11 4.72 -10.66
C LYS A 268 -2.60 4.37 -10.51
N ARG A 269 -3.19 3.60 -11.44
CA ARG A 269 -4.64 3.37 -11.52
C ARG A 269 -5.03 1.91 -11.71
N ILE A 270 -4.07 1.06 -12.07
CA ILE A 270 -4.37 -0.31 -12.50
C ILE A 270 -4.67 -1.24 -11.32
N ASP A 271 -4.15 -0.94 -10.13
CA ASP A 271 -4.44 -1.60 -8.86
C ASP A 271 -5.96 -1.67 -8.59
N LYS A 272 -6.66 -0.58 -8.91
CA LYS A 272 -8.09 -0.37 -8.71
C LYS A 272 -8.90 -0.55 -9.99
N ALA A 273 -8.32 -1.08 -11.05
CA ALA A 273 -9.06 -1.27 -12.28
C ALA A 273 -10.15 -2.35 -12.15
N ARG A 274 -11.21 -2.18 -12.92
CA ARG A 274 -12.37 -3.08 -12.96
C ARG A 274 -12.47 -3.75 -14.32
N ASP A 275 -13.06 -4.93 -14.33
CA ASP A 275 -13.42 -5.63 -15.54
C ASP A 275 -14.60 -4.91 -16.24
N GLY A 276 -14.50 -4.76 -17.55
CA GLY A 276 -15.44 -3.98 -18.37
C GLY A 276 -16.81 -4.62 -18.55
N GLU A 277 -16.96 -5.92 -18.29
CA GLU A 277 -18.24 -6.64 -18.43
C GLU A 277 -18.92 -6.83 -17.07
N THR A 278 -18.17 -7.29 -16.07
CA THR A 278 -18.68 -7.66 -14.74
C THR A 278 -18.62 -6.51 -13.73
N GLY A 279 -17.77 -5.52 -13.94
CA GLY A 279 -17.53 -4.42 -12.99
C GLY A 279 -16.77 -4.84 -11.72
N GLU A 280 -16.33 -6.10 -11.62
CA GLU A 280 -15.49 -6.59 -10.53
C GLU A 280 -14.06 -6.09 -10.64
N ARG A 281 -13.28 -6.13 -9.56
CA ARG A 281 -11.83 -5.88 -9.63
C ARG A 281 -11.16 -6.90 -10.56
N ILE A 282 -10.23 -6.43 -11.40
CA ILE A 282 -9.44 -7.34 -12.25
C ILE A 282 -8.48 -8.20 -11.43
N THR A 283 -8.01 -7.67 -10.29
CA THR A 283 -7.22 -8.37 -9.28
C THR A 283 -8.12 -9.15 -8.33
N GLN A 284 -7.73 -10.38 -8.00
CA GLN A 284 -8.47 -11.23 -7.07
C GLN A 284 -7.52 -11.92 -6.09
N PRO A 285 -7.90 -12.07 -4.81
CA PRO A 285 -7.06 -12.74 -3.84
C PRO A 285 -6.64 -14.14 -4.30
N GLY A 286 -5.36 -14.44 -4.14
CA GLY A 286 -4.79 -15.72 -4.54
C GLY A 286 -4.65 -15.95 -6.05
N ARG A 287 -4.86 -14.91 -6.87
CA ARG A 287 -4.64 -14.96 -8.32
C ARG A 287 -3.49 -14.06 -8.72
N LEU A 288 -2.81 -14.47 -9.79
CA LEU A 288 -1.89 -13.62 -10.53
C LEU A 288 -2.63 -13.01 -11.72
N THR A 289 -2.68 -11.69 -11.78
CA THR A 289 -3.26 -10.94 -12.90
C THR A 289 -2.16 -10.35 -13.76
N VAL A 290 -2.23 -10.56 -15.08
CA VAL A 290 -1.34 -9.99 -16.08
C VAL A 290 -2.14 -9.02 -16.94
N VAL A 291 -1.76 -7.74 -16.94
CA VAL A 291 -2.40 -6.69 -17.74
C VAL A 291 -1.53 -6.38 -18.95
N TYR A 292 -2.13 -6.30 -20.13
CA TYR A 292 -1.42 -6.08 -21.39
C TYR A 292 -2.26 -5.24 -22.36
N SER A 293 -1.60 -4.71 -23.39
CA SER A 293 -2.23 -3.85 -24.40
C SER A 293 -2.18 -4.46 -25.81
N ALA A 294 -1.14 -5.24 -26.11
CA ALA A 294 -0.90 -5.80 -27.44
C ALA A 294 -1.06 -7.33 -27.50
N ALA A 295 -1.32 -7.84 -28.70
CA ALA A 295 -1.48 -9.29 -28.92
C ALA A 295 -0.15 -10.05 -28.81
N GLU A 296 0.95 -9.39 -29.15
CA GLU A 296 2.32 -9.91 -29.04
C GLU A 296 2.71 -10.11 -27.58
N GLU A 297 2.42 -9.11 -26.73
CA GLU A 297 2.60 -9.18 -25.27
C GLU A 297 1.85 -10.39 -24.71
N TRP A 298 0.58 -10.56 -25.10
CA TRP A 298 -0.22 -11.69 -24.65
C TRP A 298 0.36 -13.05 -25.10
N ARG A 299 0.83 -13.15 -26.34
CA ARG A 299 1.40 -14.41 -26.86
C ARG A 299 2.58 -14.87 -26.00
N GLU A 300 3.45 -13.93 -25.62
CA GLU A 300 4.60 -14.20 -24.76
C GLU A 300 4.17 -14.57 -23.34
N TYR A 301 3.33 -13.77 -22.68
CA TYR A 301 2.93 -14.03 -21.31
C TYR A 301 2.04 -15.27 -21.16
N ARG A 302 1.20 -15.58 -22.15
CA ARG A 302 0.45 -16.84 -22.18
C ARG A 302 1.38 -18.06 -22.16
N GLN A 303 2.51 -17.98 -22.84
CA GLN A 303 3.52 -19.04 -22.82
C GLN A 303 4.15 -19.17 -21.42
N TYR A 304 4.44 -18.05 -20.75
CA TYR A 304 4.92 -18.06 -19.37
C TYR A 304 3.90 -18.67 -18.40
N LEU A 305 2.62 -18.32 -18.51
CA LEU A 305 1.56 -18.92 -17.68
C LEU A 305 1.48 -20.44 -17.86
N GLN A 306 1.69 -20.94 -19.08
CA GLN A 306 1.78 -22.39 -19.33
C GLN A 306 3.00 -23.04 -18.66
N TYR A 307 4.13 -22.34 -18.59
CA TYR A 307 5.32 -22.83 -17.88
C TYR A 307 5.08 -22.86 -16.37
N LEU A 308 4.48 -21.81 -15.80
CA LEU A 308 4.06 -21.80 -14.40
C LEU A 308 3.12 -22.97 -14.07
N HIS A 309 2.19 -23.30 -14.98
CA HIS A 309 1.30 -24.45 -14.82
C HIS A 309 2.08 -25.77 -14.80
N ARG A 310 3.05 -25.95 -15.73
CA ARG A 310 3.93 -27.14 -15.76
C ARG A 310 4.79 -27.28 -14.50
N GLU A 311 5.18 -26.16 -13.90
CA GLU A 311 5.88 -26.12 -12.61
C GLU A 311 4.95 -26.35 -11.39
N GLY A 312 3.64 -26.50 -11.61
CA GLY A 312 2.66 -26.67 -10.54
C GLY A 312 2.46 -25.40 -9.70
N LEU A 313 2.78 -24.22 -10.24
CA LEU A 313 2.61 -22.93 -9.56
C LEU A 313 1.17 -22.41 -9.66
N VAL A 314 0.52 -22.64 -10.79
CA VAL A 314 -0.81 -22.13 -11.11
C VAL A 314 -1.71 -23.20 -11.72
N GLN A 315 -3.02 -22.99 -11.68
CA GLN A 315 -4.00 -23.79 -12.42
C GLN A 315 -3.89 -23.55 -13.94
N ASP A 316 -4.33 -24.53 -14.74
CA ASP A 316 -4.32 -24.44 -16.21
C ASP A 316 -5.36 -23.44 -16.76
N ALA A 317 -6.47 -23.26 -16.04
CA ALA A 317 -7.55 -22.38 -16.45
C ALA A 317 -7.10 -20.91 -16.42
N ILE A 318 -7.09 -20.28 -17.59
CA ILE A 318 -6.81 -18.85 -17.77
C ILE A 318 -8.13 -18.11 -18.00
N GLU A 319 -8.45 -17.19 -17.12
CA GLU A 319 -9.54 -16.26 -17.31
C GLU A 319 -9.03 -14.98 -18.00
N GLN A 320 -9.78 -14.45 -18.97
CA GLN A 320 -9.41 -13.25 -19.73
C GLN A 320 -10.58 -12.28 -19.75
N GLY A 321 -10.29 -10.98 -19.76
CA GLY A 321 -11.28 -9.92 -19.84
C GLY A 321 -10.71 -8.61 -20.37
N THR A 322 -11.56 -7.60 -20.44
CA THR A 322 -11.17 -6.24 -20.81
C THR A 322 -11.18 -5.35 -19.59
N VAL A 323 -10.21 -4.44 -19.49
CA VAL A 323 -10.18 -3.47 -18.40
C VAL A 323 -11.11 -2.30 -18.75
N GLU A 324 -11.94 -1.87 -17.81
CA GLU A 324 -12.75 -0.67 -17.92
C GLU A 324 -11.87 0.54 -18.29
N PRO A 325 -12.34 1.46 -19.18
CA PRO A 325 -11.56 2.63 -19.56
C PRO A 325 -11.10 3.45 -18.34
N LEU A 326 -9.79 3.64 -18.23
CA LEU A 326 -9.18 4.51 -17.22
C LEU A 326 -9.06 5.94 -17.80
N GLN A 327 -8.98 6.96 -16.96
CA GLN A 327 -8.83 8.33 -17.44
C GLN A 327 -7.55 8.47 -18.28
N GLY A 328 -7.71 8.78 -19.56
CA GLY A 328 -6.58 8.91 -20.50
C GLY A 328 -6.03 7.58 -21.05
N VAL A 329 -6.58 6.43 -20.67
CA VAL A 329 -6.12 5.11 -21.15
C VAL A 329 -7.30 4.17 -21.42
N SER A 330 -7.35 3.59 -22.61
CA SER A 330 -8.35 2.61 -23.02
C SER A 330 -7.70 1.48 -23.81
N GLY A 331 -8.41 0.35 -23.93
CA GLY A 331 -7.98 -0.80 -24.72
C GLY A 331 -7.09 -1.81 -23.99
N LEU A 332 -6.92 -1.68 -22.67
CA LEU A 332 -6.21 -2.65 -21.85
C LEU A 332 -7.03 -3.94 -21.71
N LYS A 333 -6.32 -5.07 -21.65
CA LYS A 333 -6.87 -6.39 -21.38
C LYS A 333 -6.16 -7.00 -20.19
N TYR A 334 -6.77 -7.98 -19.57
CA TYR A 334 -6.13 -8.75 -18.52
C TYR A 334 -6.34 -10.25 -18.72
N ALA A 335 -5.40 -11.02 -18.19
CA ALA A 335 -5.54 -12.44 -17.96
C ALA A 335 -5.27 -12.72 -16.48
N ARG A 336 -6.01 -13.63 -15.85
CA ARG A 336 -5.75 -14.06 -14.47
C ARG A 336 -5.76 -15.57 -14.32
N VAL A 337 -4.86 -16.06 -13.48
CA VAL A 337 -4.71 -17.49 -13.16
C VAL A 337 -4.72 -17.68 -11.64
N GLN A 338 -5.28 -18.80 -11.19
CA GLN A 338 -5.28 -19.16 -9.78
C GLN A 338 -3.90 -19.69 -9.37
N VAL A 339 -3.29 -19.10 -8.34
CA VAL A 339 -2.05 -19.62 -7.74
C VAL A 339 -2.39 -20.80 -6.84
N LEU A 340 -1.61 -21.87 -6.94
CA LEU A 340 -1.75 -23.07 -6.12
C LEU A 340 -0.93 -22.91 -4.83
N PRO A 341 -1.47 -23.26 -3.65
CA PRO A 341 -0.70 -23.32 -2.41
C PRO A 341 0.51 -24.24 -2.53
N LYS A 342 1.52 -24.01 -1.67
CA LYS A 342 2.63 -24.94 -1.54
C LYS A 342 2.12 -26.21 -0.83
N THR A 343 2.11 -27.33 -1.54
CA THR A 343 1.83 -28.66 -0.98
C THR A 343 2.83 -29.07 0.07
#